data_AF-A0A3D2K141-F1
#
_entry.id   AF-A0A3D2K141-F1
#
_cell.length_a   1.000
_cell.length_b   1.000
_cell.length_c   1.000
_cell.angle_alpha   90.00
_cell.angle_beta   90.00
_cell.angle_gamma   90.00
#
_symmetry.space_group_name_H-M   'P 1'
#
loop_
_entity.id
_entity.type
_entity.pdbx_description
1 polymer ?
#
loop_
_entity_poly.entity_id
_entity_poly.type
_entity_poly.pdbx_seq_one_letter_code
_entity_poly.pdbx_strand_id
1 'polypeptide(L)'
;LGMVAAIGFENLASGIGGVTVVAYLSALCNLRFTATQYALLSALASIAGRFLTGTTAGGLIEAMGYVNFYLLTTASAFPGVLLFWYMIRSGLADVSLGGASRDQ
;
A
#
# COMPACT_ATOMS: atom_id res chain seq x y z
N LEU A 1 -6.74 26.25 -3.59
CA LEU A 1 -7.79 25.20 -3.63
C LEU A 1 -7.25 23.87 -4.18
N GLY A 2 -6.61 23.84 -5.36
CA GLY A 2 -6.07 22.62 -5.97
C GLY A 2 -5.05 21.86 -5.09
N MET A 3 -4.02 22.54 -4.55
CA MET A 3 -3.05 21.89 -3.67
C MET A 3 -3.67 21.33 -2.38
N VAL A 4 -4.61 22.05 -1.78
CA VAL A 4 -5.30 21.61 -0.55
C VAL A 4 -6.10 20.34 -0.81
N ALA A 5 -6.79 20.26 -1.95
CA ALA A 5 -7.52 19.06 -2.34
C ALA A 5 -6.57 17.88 -2.63
N ALA A 6 -5.45 18.12 -3.32
CA ALA A 6 -4.46 17.10 -3.61
C ALA A 6 -3.84 16.51 -2.32
N ILE A 7 -3.41 17.38 -1.40
CA ILE A 7 -2.85 16.97 -0.11
C ILE A 7 -3.92 16.27 0.74
N GLY A 8 -5.16 16.76 0.73
CA GLY A 8 -6.27 16.13 1.43
C GLY A 8 -6.55 14.72 0.92
N PHE A 9 -6.56 14.54 -0.41
CA PHE A 9 -6.72 13.23 -1.04
C PHE A 9 -5.55 12.29 -0.73
N GLU A 10 -4.31 12.79 -0.77
CA GLU A 10 -3.12 12.03 -0.41
C GLU A 10 -3.16 11.53 1.04
N ASN A 11 -3.55 12.39 1.98
CA ASN A 11 -3.70 12.00 3.39
C ASN A 11 -4.80 10.96 3.59
N LEU A 12 -5.93 11.10 2.89
CA LEU A 12 -7.01 10.13 2.94
C LEU A 12 -6.57 8.77 2.39
N ALA A 13 -5.94 8.77 1.20
CA ALA A 13 -5.44 7.56 0.56
C ALA A 13 -4.36 6.87 1.42
N SER A 14 -3.45 7.64 2.00
CA SER A 14 -2.43 7.17 2.94
C SER A 14 -3.04 6.53 4.19
N GLY A 15 -4.09 7.16 4.74
CA GLY A 15 -4.85 6.61 5.88
C GLY A 15 -5.49 5.26 5.57
N ILE A 16 -6.15 5.13 4.41
CA ILE A 16 -6.76 3.87 3.95
C ILE A 16 -5.69 2.79 3.74
N GLY A 17 -4.55 3.17 3.13
CA GLY A 17 -3.41 2.27 2.93
C GLY A 17 -2.89 1.69 4.25
N GLY A 18 -2.74 2.55 5.27
CA GLY A 18 -2.31 2.13 6.60
C GLY A 18 -3.25 1.08 7.24
N VAL A 19 -4.55 1.34 7.24
CA VAL A 19 -5.55 0.41 7.80
C VAL A 19 -5.56 -0.92 7.03
N THR A 20 -5.44 -0.87 5.70
CA THR A 20 -5.43 -2.07 4.84
C THR A 20 -4.22 -2.96 5.15
N VAL A 21 -3.03 -2.36 5.34
CA VAL A 21 -1.81 -3.10 5.71
C VAL A 21 -1.98 -3.76 7.08
N VAL A 22 -2.51 -3.03 8.06
CA VAL A 22 -2.75 -3.58 9.40
C VAL A 22 -3.73 -4.76 9.34
N ALA A 23 -4.86 -4.61 8.64
CA ALA A 23 -5.86 -5.67 8.47
C ALA A 23 -5.27 -6.91 7.78
N TYR A 24 -4.47 -6.71 6.74
CA TYR A 24 -3.76 -7.79 6.05
C TYR A 24 -2.78 -8.52 6.98
N LEU A 25 -1.98 -7.79 7.73
CA LEU A 25 -1.05 -8.37 8.70
C LEU A 25 -1.79 -9.12 9.82
N SER A 26 -2.91 -8.61 10.30
CA SER A 26 -3.76 -9.28 11.27
C SER A 26 -4.33 -10.60 10.74
N ALA A 27 -4.73 -10.65 9.46
CA ALA A 27 -5.20 -11.88 8.82
C ALA A 27 -4.09 -12.93 8.65
N LEU A 28 -2.83 -12.51 8.51
CA LEU A 28 -1.68 -13.42 8.39
C LEU A 28 -1.14 -13.91 9.74
N CYS A 29 -1.41 -13.22 10.85
CA CYS A 29 -0.89 -13.58 12.17
C CYS A 29 -1.81 -14.56 12.90
N ASN A 30 -1.25 -15.66 13.40
CA ASN A 30 -1.99 -16.62 14.22
C ASN A 30 -2.10 -16.10 15.67
N LEU A 31 -3.31 -16.07 16.24
CA LEU A 31 -3.65 -15.50 17.56
C LEU A 31 -2.87 -16.08 18.76
N ARG A 32 -2.08 -17.15 18.55
CA ARG A 32 -1.35 -17.89 19.60
C ARG A 32 0.06 -17.35 19.91
N PHE A 33 0.68 -16.57 19.01
CA PHE A 33 1.99 -15.89 19.21
C PHE A 33 2.03 -14.50 18.53
N THR A 34 0.91 -13.77 18.62
CA THR A 34 0.56 -12.62 17.77
C THR A 34 1.49 -11.42 17.89
N ALA A 35 1.99 -11.10 19.09
CA ALA A 35 2.70 -9.85 19.33
C ALA A 35 4.05 -9.78 18.58
N THR A 36 4.82 -10.86 18.61
CA THR A 36 6.15 -10.89 17.99
C THR A 36 6.08 -11.03 16.47
N GLN A 37 5.16 -11.83 15.94
CA GLN A 37 5.00 -12.01 14.50
C GLN A 37 4.48 -10.73 13.83
N TYR A 38 3.49 -10.05 14.43
CA TYR A 38 3.00 -8.79 13.91
C TYR A 38 4.09 -7.70 13.94
N ALA A 39 4.85 -7.60 15.03
CA ALA A 39 5.98 -6.67 15.11
C ALA A 39 7.05 -6.95 14.04
N LEU A 40 7.41 -8.22 13.81
CA LEU A 40 8.40 -8.61 12.81
C LEU A 40 7.90 -8.34 11.39
N LEU A 41 6.65 -8.69 11.08
CA LEU A 41 6.03 -8.46 9.77
C LEU A 41 5.85 -6.97 9.48
N SER A 42 5.43 -6.17 10.48
CA SER A 42 5.32 -4.72 10.35
C SER A 42 6.69 -4.06 10.17
N ALA A 43 7.72 -4.52 10.89
CA ALA A 43 9.09 -4.05 10.72
C ALA A 43 9.63 -4.37 9.32
N LEU A 44 9.39 -5.60 8.83
CA LEU A 44 9.76 -6.01 7.48
C LEU A 44 9.03 -5.21 6.41
N ALA A 45 7.72 -4.97 6.57
CA ALA A 45 6.96 -4.15 5.63
C ALA A 45 7.50 -2.71 5.54
N SER A 46 7.85 -2.12 6.69
CA SER A 46 8.42 -0.77 6.75
C SER A 46 9.83 -0.71 6.15
N ILE A 47 10.69 -1.69 6.46
CA ILE A 47 12.04 -1.80 5.90
C ILE A 47 12.00 -2.03 4.40
N ALA A 48 11.17 -2.95 3.91
CA ALA A 48 11.04 -3.24 2.49
C ALA A 48 10.59 -2.00 1.71
N GLY A 49 9.56 -1.31 2.18
CA GLY A 49 9.07 -0.07 1.56
C GLY A 49 10.16 1.01 1.52
N ARG A 50 10.90 1.20 2.62
CA ARG A 50 11.93 2.24 2.73
C ARG A 50 13.22 1.89 2.01
N PHE A 51 13.56 0.62 1.87
CA PHE A 51 14.70 0.18 1.08
C PHE A 51 14.43 0.39 -0.42
N LEU A 52 13.23 0.00 -0.88
CA LEU A 52 12.82 0.13 -2.28
C LEU A 52 12.64 1.57 -2.74
N THR A 53 12.21 2.47 -1.87
CA THR A 53 11.97 3.88 -2.20
C THR A 53 13.11 4.79 -1.77
N GLY A 54 13.72 4.55 -0.61
CA GLY A 54 14.72 5.43 -0.02
C GLY A 54 16.11 5.34 -0.66
N THR A 55 16.50 4.17 -1.18
CA THR A 55 17.84 4.01 -1.79
C THR A 55 17.88 4.42 -3.26
N THR A 56 16.75 4.36 -3.95
CA THR A 56 16.63 4.61 -5.39
C THR A 56 16.05 5.99 -5.70
N ALA A 57 15.16 6.55 -4.88
CA ALA A 57 14.51 7.83 -5.21
C ALA A 57 15.49 9.00 -5.30
N GLY A 58 16.46 9.11 -4.38
CA GLY A 58 17.45 10.19 -4.40
C GLY A 58 18.28 10.21 -5.69
N GLY A 59 18.92 9.08 -6.00
CA GLY A 59 19.74 8.95 -7.21
C GLY A 59 18.92 9.06 -8.51
N LEU A 60 17.65 8.65 -8.49
CA LEU A 60 16.76 8.75 -9.66
C LEU A 60 16.31 10.20 -9.90
N ILE A 61 16.07 10.98 -8.84
CA ILE A 61 15.75 12.41 -8.94
C ILE A 61 16.97 13.21 -9.43
N GLU A 62 18.17 12.87 -8.95
CA GLU A 62 19.42 13.50 -9.43
C GLU A 62 19.66 13.24 -10.92
N ALA A 63 19.36 12.03 -11.42
CA ALA A 63 19.56 11.66 -12.81
C ALA A 63 18.45 12.15 -13.77
N MET A 64 17.19 12.17 -13.34
CA MET A 64 16.03 12.39 -14.21
C MET A 64 15.24 13.68 -13.92
N GLY A 65 15.56 14.36 -12.82
CA GLY A 65 14.84 15.54 -12.35
C GLY A 65 13.50 15.22 -11.67
N TYR A 66 13.01 16.17 -10.86
CA TYR A 66 11.79 16.01 -10.06
C TYR A 66 10.55 15.70 -10.91
N VAL A 67 10.35 16.39 -12.03
CA VAL A 67 9.14 16.24 -12.86
C VAL A 67 9.01 14.83 -13.41
N ASN A 68 10.10 14.29 -13.96
CA ASN A 68 10.09 12.95 -14.57
C ASN A 68 9.94 11.85 -13.51
N PHE A 69 10.49 12.05 -12.31
CA PHE A 69 10.31 11.15 -11.17
C PHE A 69 8.84 11.05 -10.71
N TYR A 70 8.15 12.18 -10.60
CA TYR A 70 6.72 12.18 -10.25
C TYR A 70 5.85 11.54 -11.34
N LEU A 71 6.18 11.76 -12.62
CA LEU A 71 5.48 11.09 -13.72
C LEU A 71 5.72 9.58 -13.71
N LEU A 72 6.96 9.13 -13.48
CA LEU A 72 7.29 7.71 -13.37
C LEU A 72 6.54 7.04 -12.21
N THR A 73 6.49 7.71 -11.05
CA THR A 73 5.77 7.21 -9.87
C THR A 73 4.26 7.16 -10.11
N THR A 74 3.71 8.14 -10.84
CA THR A 74 2.30 8.13 -11.25
C THR A 74 2.02 6.99 -12.23
N ALA A 75 2.90 6.75 -13.20
CA ALA A 75 2.78 5.65 -14.15
C ALA A 75 2.91 4.28 -13.48
N SER A 76 3.80 4.14 -12.48
CA SER A 76 3.97 2.89 -11.73
C SER A 76 2.79 2.59 -10.78
N ALA A 77 2.08 3.62 -10.30
CA ALA A 77 0.85 3.45 -9.53
C ALA A 77 -0.34 2.96 -10.39
N PHE A 78 -0.35 3.31 -11.68
CA PHE A 78 -1.43 2.98 -12.61
C PHE A 78 -1.77 1.49 -12.72
N PRO A 79 -0.81 0.54 -12.88
CA PRO A 79 -1.12 -0.89 -12.91
C PRO A 79 -1.75 -1.39 -11.59
N GLY A 80 -1.36 -0.83 -10.45
CA GLY A 80 -1.97 -1.19 -9.15
C GLY A 80 -3.44 -0.78 -9.07
N VAL A 81 -3.77 0.43 -9.52
CA VAL A 81 -5.16 0.93 -9.59
C VAL A 81 -5.98 0.11 -10.57
N LEU A 82 -5.41 -0.23 -11.74
CA LEU A 82 -6.04 -1.08 -12.75
C LEU A 82 -6.37 -2.47 -12.22
N LEU A 83 -5.44 -3.08 -11.49
CA LEU A 83 -5.62 -4.40 -10.90
C LEU A 83 -6.71 -4.37 -9.82
N PHE A 84 -6.71 -3.34 -8.97
CA PHE A 84 -7.75 -3.15 -7.96
C PHE A 84 -9.14 -2.93 -8.59
N TRP A 85 -9.21 -2.11 -9.64
CA TRP A 85 -10.44 -1.91 -10.39
C TRP A 85 -10.94 -3.20 -11.07
N TYR A 86 -10.03 -4.00 -11.62
CA TYR A 86 -10.34 -5.31 -12.18
C TYR A 86 -10.86 -6.29 -11.12
N MET A 87 -10.26 -6.31 -9.92
CA MET A 87 -10.72 -7.14 -8.79
C MET A 87 -12.13 -6.76 -8.33
N ILE A 88 -12.45 -5.47 -8.28
CA ILE A 88 -13.80 -4.99 -7.97
C ILE A 88 -14.79 -5.44 -9.06
N ARG A 89 -14.42 -5.28 -10.33
CA ARG A 89 -15.31 -5.61 -11.46
C ARG A 89 -15.56 -7.12 -11.62
N SER A 90 -14.61 -7.96 -11.21
CA SER A 90 -14.71 -9.42 -11.30
C SER A 90 -15.44 -10.07 -10.13
N GLY A 91 -15.92 -9.30 -9.14
CA GLY A 91 -16.60 -9.84 -7.95
C GLY A 91 -15.70 -10.66 -7.01
N LEU A 92 -14.39 -10.72 -7.29
CA LEU A 92 -13.40 -11.41 -6.46
C LEU A 92 -13.25 -10.77 -5.07
N ALA A 93 -13.56 -9.46 -4.97
CA ALA A 93 -13.62 -8.74 -3.72
C ALA A 93 -14.66 -9.36 -2.76
N ASP A 94 -15.86 -9.69 -3.24
CA ASP A 94 -16.90 -10.33 -2.42
C ASP A 94 -16.53 -11.74 -1.98
N VAL A 95 -15.82 -12.50 -2.84
CA VAL A 95 -15.31 -13.84 -2.49
C VAL A 95 -14.25 -13.77 -1.39
N SER A 96 -13.40 -12.74 -1.43
CA SER A 96 -12.34 -12.52 -0.44
C SER A 96 -12.90 -12.04 0.91
N LEU A 97 -13.93 -11.16 0.89
CA LEU A 97 -14.65 -10.71 2.08
C LEU A 97 -15.51 -11.82 2.70
N GLY A 98 -16.11 -12.68 1.88
CA GLY A 98 -16.94 -13.82 2.32
C GLY A 98 -16.15 -14.96 2.97
N GLY A 99 -14.87 -15.11 2.64
CA GLY A 99 -13.96 -16.06 3.32
C GLY A 99 -13.45 -15.55 4.66
N ALA A 100 -13.02 -14.29 4.73
CA ALA A 100 -12.44 -13.70 5.94
C ALA A 100 -13.42 -13.59 7.12
N SER A 101 -14.74 -13.50 6.85
CA SER A 101 -15.79 -13.46 7.87
C SER A 101 -16.17 -14.84 8.44
N ARG A 102 -15.82 -15.95 7.76
CA ARG A 102 -16.25 -17.31 8.15
C ARG A 102 -15.25 -18.07 9.01
N ASP A 103 -14.02 -17.56 9.09
CA ASP A 103 -12.91 -18.17 9.84
C ASP A 103 -12.54 -17.38 11.12
N GLN A 104 -13.44 -16.55 11.65
CA GLN A 104 -13.30 -15.92 12.96
C GLN A 104 -14.03 -16.72 14.05
#